data_AF-A0A067NMT4-F1
#
_entry.id   AF-A0A067NMT4-F1
#
_cell.length_a   1.000
_cell.length_b   1.000
_cell.length_c   1.000
_cell.angle_alpha   90.00
_cell.angle_beta   90.00
_cell.angle_gamma   90.00
#
_symmetry.space_group_name_H-M   'P 1'
#
loop_
_entity.id
_entity.type
_entity.pdbx_description
1 polymer ?
#
loop_
_entity_poly.entity_id
_entity_poly.type
_entity_poly.pdbx_seq_one_letter_code
_entity_poly.pdbx_strand_id
1 'polypeptide(L)'
;MFHAADPSNDPSWSTKTTFPTPPSLIVLHELSFYFTSGTEAAASSQPTLSSYLDLVVNALAAASSLSKHPSNGTSTGVSLALFDSGMDTLRLPILKVPRLSHPHIEAPGEAPDEPRVEAVYQFVRKYFEFILEFTLEHYDEAPQSSTAPARKTVRLLRKD
;
A
#
# COMPACT_ATOMS: atom_id res chain seq x y z
N MET A 1 -45.43 4.15 5.66
CA MET A 1 -45.61 2.73 5.98
C MET A 1 -44.22 2.12 6.00
N PHE A 2 -43.66 1.89 7.19
CA PHE A 2 -42.30 1.38 7.34
C PHE A 2 -42.36 -0.16 7.36
N HIS A 3 -41.66 -0.81 6.44
CA HIS A 3 -41.50 -2.27 6.46
C HIS A 3 -40.64 -2.63 7.67
N ALA A 4 -41.23 -3.32 8.64
CA ALA A 4 -40.49 -3.95 9.73
C ALA A 4 -39.51 -4.97 9.12
N ALA A 5 -38.23 -4.84 9.46
CA ALA A 5 -37.21 -5.80 9.05
C ALA A 5 -37.52 -7.17 9.68
N ASP A 6 -37.52 -8.20 8.84
CA ASP A 6 -37.72 -9.59 9.21
C ASP A 6 -36.57 -10.05 10.14
N PRO A 7 -36.84 -10.42 11.41
CA PRO A 7 -35.81 -10.80 12.37
C PRO A 7 -35.22 -12.21 12.15
N SER A 8 -35.61 -12.92 11.08
CA SER A 8 -35.21 -14.30 10.83
C SER A 8 -33.93 -14.48 10.01
N ASN A 9 -33.31 -13.39 9.52
CA ASN A 9 -32.09 -13.49 8.73
C ASN A 9 -30.86 -13.48 9.64
N ASP A 10 -30.67 -14.59 10.37
CA ASP A 10 -29.46 -14.85 11.14
C ASP A 10 -28.30 -14.90 10.13
N PRO A 11 -27.36 -13.92 10.12
CA PRO A 11 -26.25 -13.93 9.18
C PRO A 11 -25.31 -15.04 9.62
N SER A 12 -25.60 -16.27 9.22
CA SER A 12 -24.74 -17.41 9.43
C SER A 12 -23.52 -17.21 8.53
N TRP A 13 -22.56 -16.43 9.01
CA TRP A 13 -21.23 -16.35 8.42
C TRP A 13 -20.76 -17.79 8.25
N SER A 14 -20.53 -18.21 7.00
CA SER A 14 -20.13 -19.58 6.75
C SER A 14 -18.88 -19.86 7.58
N THR A 15 -18.88 -20.91 8.39
CA THR A 15 -17.75 -21.25 9.28
C THR A 15 -16.43 -21.46 8.51
N LYS A 16 -16.49 -21.51 7.18
CA LYS A 16 -15.36 -21.58 6.25
C LYS A 16 -14.62 -20.26 6.04
N THR A 17 -15.16 -19.12 6.49
CA THR A 17 -14.56 -17.79 6.23
C THR A 17 -13.91 -17.16 7.46
N THR A 18 -13.85 -17.85 8.59
CA THR A 18 -13.18 -17.36 9.80
C THR A 18 -11.90 -18.16 10.05
N PHE A 19 -10.82 -17.45 10.37
CA PHE A 19 -9.63 -18.11 10.88
C PHE A 19 -9.88 -18.47 12.35
N PRO A 20 -9.58 -19.71 12.78
CA PRO A 20 -9.77 -20.11 14.18
C PRO A 20 -8.82 -19.39 15.13
N THR A 21 -7.71 -18.86 14.61
CA THR A 21 -6.73 -18.06 15.33
C THR A 21 -6.32 -16.86 14.46
N PRO A 22 -6.13 -15.65 15.04
CA PRO A 22 -5.57 -14.52 14.33
C PRO A 22 -4.15 -14.84 13.83
N PRO A 23 -3.77 -14.35 12.65
CA PRO A 23 -2.41 -14.53 12.14
C PRO A 23 -1.41 -13.74 12.98
N SER A 24 -0.19 -14.24 13.15
CA SER A 24 0.90 -13.47 13.80
C SER A 24 1.52 -12.42 12.87
N LEU A 25 1.38 -12.59 11.55
CA LEU A 25 1.96 -11.74 10.52
C LEU A 25 1.02 -11.64 9.32
N ILE A 26 0.83 -10.42 8.82
CA ILE A 26 0.20 -10.12 7.54
C ILE A 26 1.29 -9.64 6.59
N VAL A 27 1.28 -10.15 5.36
CA VAL A 27 2.24 -9.78 4.32
C VAL A 27 1.48 -9.18 3.14
N LEU A 28 1.78 -7.93 2.80
CA LEU A 28 1.37 -7.29 1.55
C LEU A 28 2.50 -7.47 0.54
N HIS A 29 2.20 -8.07 -0.61
CA HIS A 29 3.20 -8.41 -1.61
C HIS A 29 2.88 -7.72 -2.94
N GLU A 30 3.86 -7.00 -3.48
CA GLU A 30 3.83 -6.30 -4.78
C GLU A 30 2.64 -5.35 -4.92
N LEU A 31 2.48 -4.46 -3.94
CA LEU A 31 1.37 -3.51 -3.93
C LEU A 31 1.42 -2.58 -5.14
N SER A 32 2.61 -2.13 -5.55
CA SER A 32 2.86 -1.29 -6.72
C SER A 32 2.30 -1.89 -8.01
N PHE A 33 2.33 -3.21 -8.16
CA PHE A 33 1.78 -3.91 -9.32
C PHE A 33 0.29 -3.58 -9.52
N TYR A 34 -0.48 -3.45 -8.43
CA TYR A 34 -1.89 -3.05 -8.50
C TYR A 34 -2.08 -1.65 -9.12
N PHE A 35 -1.12 -0.75 -8.94
CA PHE A 35 -1.17 0.64 -9.41
C PHE A 35 -0.55 0.83 -10.80
N THR A 36 0.35 -0.07 -11.22
CA THR A 36 1.04 0.01 -12.52
C THR A 36 0.42 -0.86 -13.60
N SER A 37 -0.21 -1.98 -13.23
CA SER A 37 -0.59 -3.04 -14.18
C SER A 37 -1.82 -2.74 -15.02
N GLY A 38 -2.24 -1.48 -15.09
CA GLY A 38 -3.08 -0.98 -16.17
C GLY A 38 -4.30 -1.83 -16.45
N THR A 39 -5.00 -2.29 -15.40
CA THR A 39 -6.30 -2.92 -15.61
C THR A 39 -7.23 -1.83 -16.10
N GLU A 40 -7.43 -1.76 -17.42
CA GLU A 40 -8.49 -0.99 -18.10
C GLU A 40 -9.90 -1.28 -17.53
N ALA A 41 -10.02 -2.27 -16.65
CA ALA A 41 -11.24 -2.78 -16.05
C ALA A 41 -11.92 -1.87 -15.00
N ALA A 42 -11.35 -0.72 -14.64
CA ALA A 42 -12.02 0.24 -13.75
C ALA A 42 -11.93 1.67 -14.32
N ALA A 43 -12.68 1.91 -15.39
CA ALA A 43 -12.78 3.18 -16.11
C ALA A 43 -13.28 4.41 -15.29
N SER A 44 -13.29 4.37 -13.96
CA SER A 44 -13.85 5.44 -13.13
C SER A 44 -12.84 6.27 -12.33
N SER A 45 -11.63 5.79 -12.04
CA SER A 45 -10.63 6.63 -11.35
C SER A 45 -9.19 6.19 -11.58
N GLN A 46 -8.35 7.14 -11.97
CA GLN A 46 -6.90 6.95 -12.02
C GLN A 46 -6.37 6.73 -10.58
N PRO A 47 -5.49 5.73 -10.34
CA PRO A 47 -4.91 5.52 -9.04
C PRO A 47 -4.10 6.75 -8.57
N THR A 48 -4.21 7.09 -7.29
CA THR A 48 -3.58 8.27 -6.69
C THR A 48 -2.66 7.86 -5.54
N LEU A 49 -1.79 8.77 -5.11
CA LEU A 49 -0.97 8.54 -3.93
C LEU A 49 -1.86 8.28 -2.68
N SER A 50 -2.99 8.97 -2.57
CA SER A 50 -3.93 8.77 -1.47
C SER A 50 -4.51 7.35 -1.45
N SER A 51 -4.92 6.81 -2.61
CA SER A 51 -5.47 5.45 -2.64
C SER A 51 -4.44 4.38 -2.30
N TYR A 52 -3.16 4.59 -2.63
CA TYR A 52 -2.07 3.73 -2.16
C TYR A 52 -1.92 3.79 -0.64
N LEU A 53 -1.83 5.00 -0.08
CA LEU A 53 -1.66 5.18 1.36
C LEU A 53 -2.86 4.68 2.15
N ASP A 54 -4.08 4.85 1.65
CA ASP A 54 -5.29 4.32 2.25
C ASP A 54 -5.23 2.79 2.37
N LEU A 55 -4.72 2.10 1.35
CA LEU A 55 -4.57 0.64 1.39
C LEU A 55 -3.57 0.20 2.47
N VAL A 56 -2.43 0.90 2.59
CA VAL A 56 -1.44 0.66 3.65
C VAL A 56 -2.05 0.91 5.04
N VAL A 57 -2.75 2.04 5.22
CA VAL A 57 -3.38 2.41 6.49
C VAL A 57 -4.48 1.41 6.87
N ASN A 58 -5.29 0.98 5.91
CA ASN A 58 -6.33 -0.01 6.15
C ASN A 58 -5.74 -1.37 6.57
N ALA A 59 -4.63 -1.80 5.97
CA ALA A 59 -3.95 -3.01 6.37
C ALA A 59 -3.36 -2.91 7.79
N LEU A 60 -2.78 -1.76 8.16
CA LEU A 60 -2.31 -1.49 9.52
C LEU A 60 -3.47 -1.50 10.53
N ALA A 61 -4.59 -0.88 10.18
CA ALA A 61 -5.79 -0.88 11.01
C ALA A 61 -6.35 -2.29 11.19
N ALA A 62 -6.35 -3.10 10.14
CA ALA A 62 -6.75 -4.51 10.19
C ALA A 62 -5.83 -5.32 11.12
N ALA A 63 -4.50 -5.18 10.98
CA ALA A 63 -3.53 -5.82 11.87
C ALA A 63 -3.74 -5.41 13.34
N SER A 64 -3.94 -4.11 13.59
CA SER A 64 -4.23 -3.58 14.92
C SER A 64 -5.55 -4.13 15.50
N SER A 65 -6.59 -4.24 14.68
CA SER A 65 -7.88 -4.81 15.09
C SER A 65 -7.75 -6.29 15.47
N LEU A 66 -7.07 -7.08 14.63
CA LEU A 66 -6.81 -8.51 14.89
C LEU A 66 -5.98 -8.74 16.15
N SER A 67 -5.08 -7.80 16.47
CA SER A 67 -4.23 -7.86 17.66
C SER A 67 -5.00 -7.73 18.98
N LYS A 68 -6.23 -7.20 18.96
CA LYS A 68 -7.07 -7.01 20.16
C LYS A 68 -7.74 -8.28 20.65
N HIS A 69 -7.71 -9.36 19.86
CA HIS A 69 -8.31 -10.64 20.21
C HIS A 69 -7.23 -11.68 20.51
N PRO A 70 -6.69 -11.72 21.74
CA PRO A 70 -5.69 -12.71 22.12
C PRO A 70 -6.32 -14.10 22.13
N SER A 71 -6.03 -14.92 21.11
CA SER A 71 -6.26 -16.36 21.19
C SER A 71 -5.11 -16.97 21.98
N ASN A 72 -5.40 -17.67 23.08
CA ASN A 72 -4.45 -18.54 23.80
C ASN A 72 -3.42 -17.85 24.72
N GLY A 73 -3.69 -16.64 25.22
CA GLY A 73 -2.94 -16.07 26.36
C GLY A 73 -1.51 -15.59 26.04
N THR A 74 -1.03 -15.75 24.81
CA THR A 74 0.21 -15.14 24.32
C THR A 74 -0.13 -13.80 23.68
N SER A 75 0.33 -12.70 24.29
CA SER A 75 0.08 -11.32 23.85
C SER A 75 0.94 -10.91 22.65
N THR A 76 1.15 -11.79 21.67
CA THR A 76 1.87 -11.43 20.45
C THR A 76 0.91 -10.72 19.52
N GLY A 77 1.09 -9.41 19.34
CA GLY A 77 0.32 -8.63 18.36
C GLY A 77 0.54 -9.14 16.93
N VAL A 78 -0.40 -8.83 16.05
CA VAL A 78 -0.32 -9.10 14.62
C VAL A 78 0.61 -8.08 13.98
N SER A 79 1.70 -8.56 13.39
CA SER A 79 2.65 -7.72 12.67
C SER A 79 2.23 -7.53 11.21
N LEU A 80 2.65 -6.44 10.58
CA LEU A 80 2.46 -6.18 9.16
C LEU A 80 3.81 -6.00 8.46
N ALA A 81 4.01 -6.70 7.35
CA ALA A 81 5.15 -6.50 6.46
C ALA A 81 4.67 -6.14 5.05
N LEU A 82 5.36 -5.20 4.41
CA LEU A 82 5.13 -4.81 3.02
C LEU A 82 6.39 -5.13 2.21
N PHE A 83 6.25 -6.01 1.23
CA PHE A 83 7.29 -6.35 0.26
C PHE A 83 6.85 -5.87 -1.11
N ASP A 84 7.59 -4.94 -1.68
CA ASP A 84 7.21 -4.30 -2.94
C ASP A 84 8.46 -3.93 -3.74
N SER A 85 8.63 -4.57 -4.89
CA SER A 85 9.79 -4.38 -5.76
C SER A 85 9.73 -3.09 -6.59
N GLY A 86 8.51 -2.59 -6.85
CA GLY A 86 8.27 -1.41 -7.68
C GLY A 86 8.22 -0.10 -6.89
N MET A 87 8.17 -0.16 -5.55
CA MET A 87 7.92 1.00 -4.68
C MET A 87 8.87 2.20 -4.88
N ASP A 88 10.15 1.95 -5.16
CA ASP A 88 11.14 3.03 -5.38
C ASP A 88 10.91 3.80 -6.68
N THR A 89 10.36 3.12 -7.69
CA THR A 89 10.06 3.69 -9.01
C THR A 89 8.62 4.18 -9.13
N LEU A 90 7.75 3.76 -8.20
CA LEU A 90 6.34 4.08 -8.22
C LEU A 90 6.11 5.56 -7.93
N ARG A 91 5.54 6.26 -8.90
CA ARG A 91 5.14 7.65 -8.80
C ARG A 91 3.65 7.79 -9.06
N LEU A 92 2.91 8.40 -8.14
CA LEU A 92 1.46 8.53 -8.23
C LEU A 92 1.01 10.00 -8.14
N PRO A 93 -0.09 10.37 -8.84
CA PRO A 93 -0.62 11.72 -8.78
C PRO A 93 -1.20 12.04 -7.40
N ILE A 94 -1.02 13.29 -6.97
CA ILE A 94 -1.67 13.87 -5.79
C ILE A 94 -2.91 14.64 -6.24
N LEU A 95 -4.05 14.32 -5.64
CA LEU A 95 -5.28 15.09 -5.83
C LEU A 95 -5.06 16.51 -5.33
N LYS A 96 -5.29 17.49 -6.20
CA LYS A 96 -5.27 18.89 -5.82
C LYS A 96 -6.48 19.14 -4.92
N VAL A 97 -6.24 19.77 -3.77
CA VAL A 97 -7.33 20.29 -2.95
C VAL A 97 -8.10 21.28 -3.83
N PRO A 98 -9.43 21.14 -3.96
CA PRO A 98 -10.23 22.11 -4.70
C PRO A 98 -9.94 23.50 -4.13
N ARG A 99 -9.32 24.37 -4.94
CA ARG A 99 -9.19 25.77 -4.57
C ARG A 99 -10.61 26.31 -4.57
N LEU A 100 -11.08 26.81 -3.42
CA LEU A 100 -12.32 27.58 -3.37
C LEU A 100 -12.09 28.84 -4.19
N SER A 101 -12.44 28.78 -5.47
CA SER A 101 -12.24 29.84 -6.43
C SER A 101 -12.89 31.10 -5.87
N HIS A 102 -12.07 32.06 -5.44
CA HIS A 102 -12.50 33.45 -5.56
C HIS A 102 -12.74 33.68 -7.06
N PRO A 103 -13.77 34.44 -7.47
CA PRO A 103 -14.06 34.66 -8.89
C PRO A 103 -12.84 35.31 -9.55
N HIS A 104 -11.99 34.46 -10.11
CA HIS A 104 -10.73 34.84 -10.71
C HIS A 104 -11.05 35.15 -12.16
N ILE A 105 -10.85 36.41 -12.54
CA ILE A 105 -10.83 36.83 -13.94
C ILE A 105 -9.71 36.00 -14.59
N GLU A 106 -10.09 34.96 -15.34
CA GLU A 106 -9.14 34.10 -16.04
C GLU A 106 -8.38 34.94 -17.06
N ALA A 107 -7.07 35.11 -16.84
CA ALA A 107 -6.22 35.72 -17.83
C ALA A 107 -6.10 34.75 -19.02
N PRO A 108 -6.38 35.19 -20.26
CA PRO A 108 -6.32 34.32 -21.42
C PRO A 108 -4.88 33.86 -21.66
N GLY A 109 -4.58 32.60 -21.35
CA GLY A 109 -3.26 31.98 -21.60
C GLY A 109 -2.75 31.02 -20.54
N GLU A 110 -3.46 30.79 -19.43
CA GLU A 110 -3.01 29.83 -18.41
C GLU A 110 -3.20 28.39 -18.90
N ALA A 111 -2.10 27.64 -19.01
CA ALA A 111 -2.12 26.23 -19.40
C ALA A 111 -2.85 25.39 -18.35
N PRO A 112 -3.53 24.30 -18.75
CA PRO A 112 -4.19 23.39 -17.82
C PRO A 112 -3.20 22.85 -16.79
N ASP A 113 -3.57 22.96 -15.52
CA ASP A 113 -2.69 22.70 -14.38
C ASP A 113 -2.50 21.17 -14.19
N GLU A 114 -1.42 20.61 -14.76
CA GLU A 114 -1.12 19.17 -14.72
C GLU A 114 -1.06 18.60 -13.28
N PRO A 115 -1.55 17.37 -13.04
CA PRO A 115 -1.48 16.73 -11.72
C PRO A 115 -0.03 16.57 -11.25
N ARG A 116 0.25 16.95 -10.01
CA ARG A 116 1.57 16.76 -9.39
C ARG A 116 1.78 15.27 -9.08
N VAL A 117 2.89 14.70 -9.54
CA VAL A 117 3.22 13.28 -9.31
C VAL A 117 4.36 13.13 -8.30
N GLU A 118 4.13 12.33 -7.26
CA GLU A 118 5.08 12.13 -6.15
C GLU A 118 5.55 10.68 -6.02
N ALA A 119 6.77 10.51 -5.50
CA ALA A 119 7.36 9.20 -5.22
C ALA A 119 6.69 8.56 -3.99
N VAL A 120 6.12 7.37 -4.17
CA VAL A 120 5.32 6.70 -3.13
C VAL A 120 6.17 6.31 -1.92
N TYR A 121 7.37 5.79 -2.15
CA TYR A 121 8.31 5.35 -1.10
C TYR A 121 8.49 6.37 0.03
N GLN A 122 8.60 7.67 -0.31
CA GLN A 122 8.84 8.74 0.67
C GLN A 122 7.72 8.91 1.70
N PHE A 123 6.50 8.53 1.34
CA PHE A 123 5.33 8.61 2.19
C PHE A 123 5.12 7.30 2.97
N VAL A 124 5.24 6.16 2.29
CA VAL A 124 5.02 4.82 2.86
C VAL A 124 6.00 4.53 3.99
N ARG A 125 7.28 4.89 3.82
CA ARG A 125 8.32 4.67 4.85
C ARG A 125 7.98 5.27 6.22
N LYS A 126 7.08 6.27 6.28
CA LYS A 126 6.68 6.92 7.53
C LYS A 126 5.85 6.00 8.43
N TYR A 127 5.20 4.98 7.84
CA TYR A 127 4.28 4.07 8.51
C TYR A 127 4.93 2.80 9.06
N PHE A 128 6.19 2.52 8.70
CA PHE A 128 6.91 1.31 9.13
C PHE A 128 8.07 1.68 10.06
N GLU A 129 8.30 0.87 11.11
CA GLU A 129 9.45 1.02 12.01
C GLU A 129 10.75 0.50 11.38
N PHE A 130 10.64 -0.60 10.65
CA PHE A 130 11.76 -1.29 10.01
C PHE A 130 11.60 -1.21 8.50
N ILE A 131 12.71 -0.89 7.82
CA ILE A 131 12.79 -0.85 6.36
C ILE A 131 13.97 -1.72 5.95
N LEU A 132 13.73 -2.66 5.04
CA LEU A 132 14.77 -3.49 4.45
C LEU A 132 14.95 -3.08 2.99
N GLU A 133 16.15 -2.62 2.65
CA GLU A 133 16.52 -2.27 1.28
C GLU A 133 17.41 -3.38 0.71
N PHE A 134 17.02 -3.92 -0.45
CA PHE A 134 17.76 -4.94 -1.18
C PHE A 134 18.48 -4.28 -2.35
N THR A 135 19.81 -4.32 -2.34
CA THR A 135 20.63 -3.80 -3.43
C THR A 135 21.31 -4.97 -4.15
N LEU A 136 21.15 -5.02 -5.46
CA LEU A 136 21.87 -5.95 -6.32
C LEU A 136 23.16 -5.26 -6.75
N GLU A 137 24.29 -5.70 -6.23
CA GLU A 137 25.59 -5.22 -6.68
C GLU A 137 25.89 -5.89 -8.02
N HIS A 138 25.70 -5.16 -9.13
CA HIS A 138 26.26 -5.55 -10.41
C HIS A 138 27.75 -5.19 -10.40
N TYR A 139 28.60 -6.20 -10.49
CA TYR A 139 30.00 -5.96 -10.78
C TYR A 139 30.10 -5.58 -12.25
N ASP A 140 30.60 -4.37 -12.54
CA ASP A 140 31.09 -3.95 -13.85
C ASP A 140 32.39 -4.72 -14.22
N GLU A 141 32.35 -6.05 -14.10
CA GLU A 141 33.43 -6.90 -14.59
C GLU A 141 33.20 -7.14 -16.08
N ALA A 142 34.19 -6.71 -16.87
CA ALA A 142 34.25 -6.89 -18.32
C ALA A 142 33.89 -8.33 -18.74
N PRO A 143 33.34 -8.53 -19.96
CA PRO A 143 32.73 -9.79 -20.39
C PRO A 143 33.79 -10.90 -20.53
N GLN A 144 34.16 -11.52 -19.42
CA GLN A 144 34.94 -12.75 -19.38
C GLN A 144 34.13 -13.78 -18.60
N SER A 145 33.18 -14.39 -19.31
CA SER A 145 32.72 -15.78 -19.09
C SER A 145 32.65 -16.25 -17.64
N SER A 146 31.98 -15.50 -16.76
CA SER A 146 31.87 -15.86 -15.35
C SER A 146 30.41 -15.94 -14.94
N THR A 147 29.96 -17.17 -14.71
CA THR A 147 28.73 -17.53 -13.98
C THR A 147 28.86 -17.21 -12.48
N ALA A 148 29.44 -16.06 -12.14
CA ALA A 148 29.54 -15.63 -10.75
C ALA A 148 28.14 -15.29 -10.20
N PRO A 149 27.75 -15.80 -9.03
CA PRO A 149 26.46 -15.49 -8.45
C PRO A 149 26.38 -14.01 -8.08
N ALA A 150 25.33 -13.31 -8.53
CA ALA A 150 25.09 -11.92 -8.19
C ALA A 150 25.03 -11.75 -6.66
N ARG A 151 25.86 -10.85 -6.11
CA ARG A 151 25.88 -10.55 -4.69
C ARG A 151 24.69 -9.66 -4.34
N LYS A 152 23.91 -10.08 -3.35
CA LYS A 152 22.79 -9.31 -2.80
C LYS A 152 23.21 -8.72 -1.46
N THR A 153 23.14 -7.41 -1.34
CA THR A 153 23.39 -6.69 -0.08
C THR A 153 22.05 -6.25 0.51
N VAL A 154 21.85 -6.54 1.80
CA VAL A 154 20.65 -6.16 2.55
C VAL A 154 21.02 -5.09 3.57
N ARG A 155 20.29 -3.97 3.57
CA ARG A 155 20.42 -2.92 4.56
C ARG A 155 19.16 -2.85 5.40
N LEU A 156 19.31 -2.97 6.72
CA LEU A 156 18.23 -2.78 7.67
C LEU A 156 18.31 -1.35 8.20
N LEU A 157 17.26 -0.58 7.96
CA LEU A 157 17.08 0.75 8.51
C LEU A 157 16.00 0.67 9.59
N ARG A 158 16.31 1.18 10.78
CA ARG A 158 15.35 1.38 11.85
C ARG A 158 15.05 2.85 11.99
N LYS A 159 13.79 3.19 12.15
CA LYS A 159 13.37 4.56 12.46
C LYS A 159 13.68 4.87 13.93
N ASP A 160 14.46 5.91 14.18
CA ASP A 160 14.75 6.45 15.52
C ASP A 160 13.50 7.11 16.14
#